data_AF-A0A9W2VBD6-F1
#
_entry.id   AF-A0A9W2VBD6-F1
#
_cell.length_a   1.000
_cell.length_b   1.000
_cell.length_c   1.000
_cell.angle_alpha   90.00
_cell.angle_beta   90.00
_cell.angle_gamma   90.00
#
_symmetry.space_group_name_H-M   'P 1'
#
loop_
_entity.id
_entity.type
_entity.pdbx_description
1 polymer ?
#
loop_
_entity_poly.entity_id
_entity_poly.type
_entity_poly.pdbx_seq_one_letter_code
_entity_poly.pdbx_strand_id
1 'polypeptide(L)'
;MERMSDSADKPIDNDAEGVWSPDIEQSFQEALAIYPPCGRRKIILSDEGKMYGRNELIARYIKLRTGKTRTRKQVSSHIQVLARKKVREIQAAIKVSSHIQVLARRKSRDFHSKLKDQTAKDKALQHMAAMSSAQIVSATAIHNKLGLPGIPRPAFPGAPGFWPGMIQTGQPGSSQDVKPFVQQAYPIQPAVTAPIPGFEPASAPAPSVPAWQGRSIGTTKLRLVEFSAFLEQQRDPDSADLNCNIQDDAGAFYGVTSQYESSENMTVTCSTKVCSFGKQVVEKVETEYARFENGRFVYRINRSPMCEYMINFIHKLKHLPEKYMMNSVLENFTILLVVTNRDTQETLLCMACVFEVSNSEHGAQHHIYRLVKD
;
A
#
# COMPACT_ATOMS: atom_id res chain seq x y z
N MET A 1 -2.69 -5.83 91.57
CA MET A 1 -2.96 -4.88 90.47
C MET A 1 -1.76 -4.91 89.54
N GLU A 2 -1.83 -5.74 88.51
CA GLU A 2 -0.87 -5.71 87.41
C GLU A 2 -1.12 -4.47 86.54
N ARG A 3 -0.08 -3.99 85.87
CA ARG A 3 -0.22 -2.97 84.83
C ARG A 3 0.76 -3.26 83.70
N MET A 4 0.37 -4.13 82.78
CA MET A 4 1.06 -4.31 81.51
C MET A 4 0.99 -3.01 80.72
N SER A 5 2.15 -2.45 80.36
CA SER A 5 2.27 -1.35 79.41
C SER A 5 2.26 -1.91 77.99
N ASP A 6 1.07 -1.89 77.40
CA ASP A 6 0.79 -2.38 76.05
C ASP A 6 1.58 -1.59 74.99
N SER A 7 2.36 -2.30 74.16
CA SER A 7 3.09 -1.70 73.03
C SER A 7 2.17 -1.65 71.82
N ALA A 8 1.20 -0.74 71.88
CA ALA A 8 0.22 -0.57 70.80
C ALA A 8 0.89 -0.11 69.50
N ASP A 9 0.69 -0.91 68.44
CA ASP A 9 1.00 -0.56 67.07
C ASP A 9 0.50 0.86 66.74
N LYS A 10 1.41 1.72 66.26
CA LYS A 10 0.99 2.91 65.50
C LYS A 10 0.73 2.46 64.06
N PRO A 11 -0.51 2.53 63.55
CA PRO A 11 -0.74 2.37 62.13
C PRO A 11 -0.01 3.51 61.41
N ILE A 12 0.94 3.17 60.55
CA ILE A 12 1.59 4.13 59.65
C ILE A 12 0.52 4.62 58.67
N ASP A 13 0.39 5.94 58.51
CA ASP A 13 -0.50 6.58 57.53
C ASP A 13 -0.31 5.94 56.15
N ASN A 14 -1.32 5.19 55.70
CA ASN A 14 -1.30 4.51 54.40
C ASN A 14 -2.38 5.05 53.44
N ASP A 15 -2.75 6.33 53.60
CA ASP A 15 -3.71 7.04 52.76
C ASP A 15 -3.18 7.37 51.35
N ALA A 16 -1.94 6.97 51.03
CA ALA A 16 -1.31 7.16 49.72
C ALA A 16 -1.40 5.93 48.79
N GLU A 17 -1.70 4.72 49.30
CA GLU A 17 -1.95 3.55 48.43
C GLU A 17 -3.34 3.64 47.79
N GLY A 18 -3.42 4.36 46.67
CA GLY A 18 -4.59 4.33 45.80
C GLY A 18 -5.00 2.91 45.39
N VAL A 19 -6.25 2.75 44.93
CA VAL A 19 -6.85 1.43 44.59
C VAL A 19 -5.97 0.58 43.65
N TRP A 20 -5.06 1.19 42.88
CA TRP A 20 -4.06 0.52 42.05
C TRP A 20 -2.64 0.91 42.51
N SER A 21 -2.20 0.33 43.63
CA SER A 21 -0.82 0.40 44.09
C SER A 21 0.13 -0.38 43.14
N PRO A 22 1.44 -0.09 43.09
CA PRO A 22 2.33 -0.64 42.05
C PRO A 22 2.41 -2.17 42.01
N ASP A 23 2.36 -2.82 43.19
CA ASP A 23 2.29 -4.28 43.37
C ASP A 23 1.01 -4.91 42.76
N ILE A 24 -0.12 -4.22 42.91
CA ILE A 24 -1.42 -4.60 42.34
C ILE A 24 -1.43 -4.35 40.84
N GLU A 25 -0.89 -3.22 40.38
CA GLU A 25 -0.80 -2.91 38.94
C GLU A 25 0.07 -3.94 38.22
N GLN A 26 1.25 -4.29 38.76
CA GLN A 26 2.08 -5.36 38.22
C GLN A 26 1.34 -6.69 38.15
N SER A 27 0.69 -7.11 39.26
CA SER A 27 -0.09 -8.35 39.31
C SER A 27 -1.29 -8.34 38.37
N PHE A 28 -1.87 -7.16 38.10
CA PHE A 28 -2.93 -6.97 37.12
C PHE A 28 -2.42 -7.09 35.68
N GLN A 29 -1.27 -6.51 35.34
CA GLN A 29 -0.67 -6.64 34.00
C GLN A 29 -0.28 -8.09 33.70
N GLU A 30 0.32 -8.81 34.65
CA GLU A 30 0.57 -10.26 34.53
C GLU A 30 -0.73 -11.04 34.28
N ALA A 31 -1.79 -10.75 35.05
CA ALA A 31 -3.08 -11.39 34.87
C ALA A 31 -3.74 -11.08 33.51
N LEU A 32 -3.46 -9.93 32.89
CA LEU A 32 -3.93 -9.62 31.54
C LEU A 32 -3.23 -10.48 30.47
N ALA A 33 -1.97 -10.86 30.68
CA ALA A 33 -1.23 -11.75 29.80
C ALA A 33 -1.69 -13.22 29.94
N ILE A 34 -1.90 -13.68 31.18
CA ILE A 34 -2.38 -15.05 31.46
C ILE A 34 -3.83 -15.25 31.00
N TYR A 35 -4.67 -14.21 31.13
CA TYR A 35 -6.07 -14.24 30.71
C TYR A 35 -6.30 -13.25 29.56
N PRO A 36 -5.97 -13.57 28.29
CA PRO A 36 -6.19 -12.69 27.14
C PRO A 36 -7.68 -12.34 26.94
N PRO A 37 -8.03 -11.35 26.10
CA PRO A 37 -9.42 -10.94 25.87
C PRO A 37 -10.22 -11.98 25.05
N CYS A 38 -10.66 -13.06 25.71
CA CYS A 38 -11.61 -14.03 25.17
C CYS A 38 -12.96 -13.36 24.88
N GLY A 39 -13.33 -13.18 23.61
CA GLY A 39 -14.52 -12.41 23.19
C GLY A 39 -15.86 -12.89 23.77
N ARG A 40 -16.52 -13.85 23.09
CA ARG A 40 -17.81 -14.44 23.53
C ARG A 40 -17.68 -15.92 23.89
N ARG A 41 -16.63 -16.31 24.60
CA ARG A 41 -16.49 -17.65 25.21
C ARG A 41 -16.04 -17.50 26.66
N LYS A 42 -16.79 -18.12 27.58
CA LYS A 42 -16.45 -18.19 29.00
C LYS A 42 -15.50 -19.37 29.20
N ILE A 43 -14.42 -19.16 29.95
CA ILE A 43 -13.57 -20.26 30.41
C ILE A 43 -14.31 -20.94 31.56
N ILE A 44 -14.48 -22.25 31.50
CA ILE A 44 -15.06 -23.06 32.58
C ILE A 44 -13.89 -23.66 33.36
N LEU A 45 -13.85 -23.44 34.67
CA LEU A 45 -12.93 -24.12 35.57
C LEU A 45 -13.72 -25.15 36.38
N SER A 46 -13.25 -26.40 36.38
CA SER A 46 -14.07 -27.58 36.68
C SER A 46 -13.98 -28.08 38.12
N ASP A 47 -13.27 -27.37 39.01
CA ASP A 47 -12.91 -27.84 40.36
C ASP A 47 -13.92 -27.49 41.46
N GLU A 48 -14.71 -26.41 41.31
CA GLU A 48 -15.72 -25.99 42.31
C GLU A 48 -17.15 -25.79 41.73
N GLY A 49 -17.40 -26.15 40.47
CA GLY A 49 -18.72 -26.00 39.82
C GLY A 49 -19.19 -24.54 39.60
N LYS A 50 -18.33 -23.56 39.89
CA LYS A 50 -18.67 -22.12 39.88
C LYS A 50 -18.12 -21.44 38.62
N MET A 51 -18.99 -20.79 37.85
CA MET A 51 -18.58 -20.11 36.62
C MET A 51 -17.83 -18.79 36.92
N TYR A 52 -16.53 -18.73 36.60
CA TYR A 52 -15.73 -17.51 36.71
C TYR A 52 -15.55 -16.82 35.35
N GLY A 53 -15.88 -15.53 35.26
CA GLY A 53 -15.54 -14.69 34.12
C GLY A 53 -14.09 -14.19 34.17
N ARG A 54 -13.54 -13.76 33.02
CA ARG A 54 -12.18 -13.20 32.89
C ARG A 54 -11.81 -12.19 33.99
N ASN A 55 -12.69 -11.24 34.27
CA ASN A 55 -12.42 -10.18 35.24
C ASN A 55 -12.53 -10.66 36.71
N GLU A 56 -13.10 -11.85 36.94
CA GLU A 56 -13.11 -12.54 38.24
C GLU A 56 -11.84 -13.40 38.41
N LEU A 57 -11.34 -14.01 37.32
CA LEU A 57 -10.04 -14.68 37.31
C LEU A 57 -8.88 -13.70 37.56
N ILE A 58 -8.91 -12.52 36.91
CA ILE A 58 -7.93 -11.44 37.16
C ILE A 58 -8.00 -10.97 38.62
N ALA A 59 -9.19 -10.77 39.17
CA ALA A 59 -9.38 -10.43 40.58
C ALA A 59 -8.83 -11.51 41.54
N ARG A 60 -9.02 -12.79 41.21
CA ARG A 60 -8.47 -13.93 41.98
C ARG A 60 -6.95 -14.00 41.89
N TYR A 61 -6.36 -13.75 40.72
CA TYR A 61 -4.90 -13.72 40.52
C TYR A 61 -4.25 -12.60 41.33
N ILE A 62 -4.79 -11.37 41.28
CA ILE A 62 -4.32 -10.25 42.11
C ILE A 62 -4.36 -10.65 43.58
N LYS A 63 -5.50 -11.17 44.08
CA LYS A 63 -5.62 -11.59 45.48
C LYS A 63 -4.62 -12.68 45.86
N LEU A 64 -4.36 -13.64 44.96
CA LEU A 64 -3.40 -14.72 45.18
C LEU A 64 -1.95 -14.22 45.26
N ARG A 65 -1.59 -13.18 44.48
CA ARG A 65 -0.21 -12.70 44.35
C ARG A 65 0.15 -11.56 45.30
N THR A 66 -0.80 -10.68 45.67
CA THR A 66 -0.56 -9.54 46.57
C THR A 66 -1.26 -9.64 47.92
N GLY A 67 -2.15 -10.62 48.11
CA GLY A 67 -3.07 -10.69 49.27
C GLY A 67 -4.18 -9.63 49.27
N LYS A 68 -3.97 -8.49 48.59
CA LYS A 68 -4.91 -7.36 48.52
C LYS A 68 -6.09 -7.71 47.62
N THR A 69 -7.31 -7.67 48.17
CA THR A 69 -8.52 -8.03 47.40
C THR A 69 -8.93 -6.90 46.44
N ARG A 70 -9.23 -7.27 45.19
CA ARG A 70 -9.85 -6.37 44.20
C ARG A 70 -11.10 -7.02 43.62
N THR A 71 -12.16 -6.24 43.44
CA THR A 71 -13.44 -6.73 42.93
C THR A 71 -13.46 -6.79 41.40
N ARG A 72 -14.29 -7.69 40.85
CA ARG A 72 -14.63 -7.72 39.42
C ARG A 72 -15.00 -6.34 38.86
N LYS A 73 -15.73 -5.53 39.64
CA LYS A 73 -16.16 -4.17 39.25
C LYS A 73 -14.98 -3.21 39.15
N GLN A 74 -14.07 -3.22 40.12
CA GLN A 74 -12.81 -2.44 40.07
C GLN A 74 -11.95 -2.85 38.86
N VAL A 75 -11.73 -4.16 38.65
CA VAL A 75 -11.00 -4.68 37.48
C VAL A 75 -11.64 -4.23 36.17
N SER A 76 -12.97 -4.31 36.05
CA SER A 76 -13.70 -3.90 34.85
C SER A 76 -13.61 -2.39 34.61
N SER A 77 -13.69 -1.58 35.67
CA SER A 77 -13.54 -0.12 35.61
C SER A 77 -12.14 0.27 35.13
N HIS A 78 -11.10 -0.35 35.68
CA HIS A 78 -9.71 -0.06 35.33
C HIS A 78 -9.39 -0.38 33.88
N ILE A 79 -9.81 -1.56 33.40
CA ILE A 79 -9.74 -1.93 31.97
C ILE A 79 -10.42 -0.86 31.09
N GLN A 80 -11.60 -0.36 31.51
CA GLN A 80 -12.32 0.67 30.76
C GLN A 80 -11.62 2.03 30.78
N VAL A 81 -11.00 2.42 31.91
CA VAL A 81 -10.19 3.65 32.02
C VAL A 81 -8.98 3.57 31.09
N LEU A 82 -8.23 2.46 31.12
CA LEU A 82 -7.09 2.23 30.23
C LEU A 82 -7.48 2.25 28.75
N ALA A 83 -8.59 1.59 28.38
CA ALA A 83 -9.11 1.64 27.01
C ALA A 83 -9.49 3.06 26.57
N ARG A 84 -10.17 3.83 27.43
CA ARG A 84 -10.53 5.24 27.15
C ARG A 84 -9.29 6.13 27.06
N LYS A 85 -8.26 5.91 27.88
CA LYS A 85 -6.98 6.64 27.83
C LYS A 85 -6.29 6.40 26.48
N LYS A 86 -6.14 5.14 26.07
CA LYS A 86 -5.54 4.77 24.77
C LYS A 86 -6.30 5.37 23.57
N VAL A 87 -7.64 5.40 23.61
CA VAL A 87 -8.46 6.06 22.57
C VAL A 87 -8.21 7.58 22.53
N ARG A 88 -8.10 8.26 23.68
CA ARG A 88 -7.81 9.69 23.75
C ARG A 88 -6.41 10.02 23.23
N GLU A 89 -5.41 9.21 23.56
CA GLU A 89 -4.03 9.35 23.06
C GLU A 89 -3.98 9.21 21.53
N ILE A 90 -4.66 8.20 20.97
CA ILE A 90 -4.80 8.03 19.51
C ILE A 90 -5.49 9.24 18.87
N GLN A 91 -6.59 9.74 19.45
CA GLN A 91 -7.29 10.93 18.94
C GLN A 91 -6.44 12.21 19.02
N ALA A 92 -5.63 12.37 20.07
CA ALA A 92 -4.69 13.48 20.20
C ALA A 92 -3.59 13.42 19.12
N ALA A 93 -2.98 12.24 18.94
CA ALA A 93 -1.97 12.01 17.90
C ALA A 93 -2.52 12.29 16.48
N ILE A 94 -3.75 11.86 16.19
CA ILE A 94 -4.41 12.14 14.90
C ILE A 94 -4.64 13.65 14.70
N LYS A 95 -5.08 14.39 15.74
CA LYS A 95 -5.27 15.84 15.66
C LYS A 95 -3.95 16.59 15.42
N VAL A 96 -2.88 16.20 16.12
CA VAL A 96 -1.54 16.78 15.93
C VAL A 96 -1.01 16.49 14.53
N SER A 97 -1.11 15.24 14.06
CA SER A 97 -0.71 14.85 12.71
C SER A 97 -1.46 15.61 11.62
N SER A 98 -2.78 15.79 11.77
CA SER A 98 -3.60 16.57 10.85
C SER A 98 -3.18 18.04 10.81
N HIS A 99 -2.90 18.65 11.97
CA HIS A 99 -2.41 20.03 12.03
C HIS A 99 -1.05 20.20 11.35
N ILE A 100 -0.10 19.28 11.59
CA ILE A 100 1.22 19.28 10.93
C ILE A 100 1.08 19.13 9.40
N GLN A 101 0.19 18.26 8.91
CA GLN A 101 -0.08 18.12 7.48
C GLN A 101 -0.67 19.41 6.86
N VAL A 102 -1.56 20.12 7.57
CA VAL A 102 -2.11 21.41 7.12
C VAL A 102 -1.01 22.48 7.04
N LEU A 103 -0.12 22.55 8.04
CA LEU A 103 1.02 23.46 8.03
C LEU A 103 2.00 23.15 6.88
N ALA A 104 2.32 21.88 6.66
CA ALA A 104 3.17 21.45 5.54
C ALA A 104 2.57 21.81 4.17
N ARG A 105 1.26 21.56 3.97
CA ARG A 105 0.52 21.95 2.75
C ARG A 105 0.40 23.46 2.55
N ARG A 106 0.43 24.27 3.63
CA ARG A 106 0.50 25.73 3.52
C ARG A 106 1.90 26.16 3.06
N LYS A 107 2.95 25.73 3.76
CA LYS A 107 4.35 26.03 3.44
C LYS A 107 4.75 25.60 2.02
N SER A 108 4.26 24.46 1.56
CA SER A 108 4.48 23.97 0.18
C SER A 108 3.83 24.88 -0.87
N ARG A 109 2.59 25.36 -0.67
CA ARG A 109 1.94 26.33 -1.56
C ARG A 109 2.67 27.67 -1.58
N ASP A 110 3.14 28.15 -0.44
CA ASP A 110 3.90 29.40 -0.31
C ASP A 110 5.29 29.33 -0.97
N PHE A 111 5.87 28.14 -1.09
CA PHE A 111 7.11 27.92 -1.85
C PHE A 111 6.85 27.85 -3.36
N HIS A 112 5.78 27.15 -3.76
CA HIS A 112 5.43 26.97 -5.17
C HIS A 112 4.97 28.27 -5.85
N SER A 113 4.30 29.18 -5.11
CA SER A 113 3.97 30.52 -5.61
C SER A 113 5.24 31.35 -5.85
N LYS A 114 6.18 31.37 -4.90
CA LYS A 114 7.47 32.08 -5.04
C LYS A 114 8.29 31.57 -6.24
N LEU A 115 8.34 30.25 -6.46
CA LEU A 115 9.03 29.67 -7.62
C LEU A 115 8.38 30.10 -8.94
N LYS A 116 7.04 30.13 -9.01
CA LYS A 116 6.30 30.55 -10.20
C LYS A 116 6.47 32.04 -10.49
N ASP A 117 6.45 32.89 -9.47
CA ASP A 117 6.70 34.33 -9.61
C ASP A 117 8.14 34.61 -10.04
N GLN A 118 9.12 33.86 -9.53
CA GLN A 118 10.51 33.97 -9.99
C GLN A 118 10.63 33.55 -11.45
N THR A 119 10.07 32.41 -11.84
CA THR A 119 10.05 31.94 -13.24
C THR A 119 9.36 32.94 -14.18
N ALA A 120 8.33 33.65 -13.71
CA ALA A 120 7.64 34.69 -14.48
C ALA A 120 8.52 35.95 -14.64
N LYS A 121 9.23 36.37 -13.59
CA LYS A 121 10.22 37.46 -13.64
C LYS A 121 11.38 37.13 -14.57
N ASP A 122 11.93 35.92 -14.48
CA ASP A 122 13.05 35.49 -15.31
C ASP A 122 12.66 35.45 -16.79
N LYS A 123 11.45 34.95 -17.12
CA LYS A 123 10.91 35.00 -18.49
C LYS A 123 10.65 36.43 -18.99
N ALA A 124 10.18 37.34 -18.14
CA ALA A 124 10.00 38.74 -18.49
C ALA A 124 11.35 39.43 -18.74
N LEU A 125 12.36 39.16 -17.90
CA LEU A 125 13.72 39.67 -18.06
C LEU A 125 14.38 39.15 -19.34
N GLN A 126 14.20 37.86 -19.64
CA GLN A 126 14.70 37.23 -20.87
C GLN A 126 14.02 37.79 -22.13
N HIS A 127 12.73 38.14 -22.06
CA HIS A 127 12.03 38.86 -23.14
C HIS A 127 12.52 40.31 -23.30
N MET A 128 12.83 41.02 -22.20
CA MET A 128 13.42 42.37 -22.28
C MET A 128 14.84 42.34 -22.88
N ALA A 129 15.64 41.31 -22.56
CA ALA A 129 16.98 41.12 -23.12
C ALA A 129 16.98 40.74 -24.62
N ALA A 130 15.85 40.27 -25.17
CA ALA A 130 15.71 39.85 -26.56
C ALA A 130 15.26 40.97 -27.52
N MET A 131 14.95 42.19 -27.01
CA MET A 131 14.57 43.32 -27.85
C MET A 131 15.77 44.12 -28.33
N SER A 132 15.74 44.54 -29.60
CA SER A 132 16.76 45.42 -30.19
C SER A 132 16.60 46.86 -29.66
N SER A 133 17.70 47.60 -29.59
CA SER A 133 17.74 48.98 -29.08
C SER A 133 16.75 49.93 -29.78
N ALA A 134 16.44 49.70 -31.06
CA ALA A 134 15.44 50.47 -31.81
C ALA A 134 13.99 50.29 -31.29
N GLN A 135 13.67 49.15 -30.68
CA GLN A 135 12.32 48.83 -30.18
C GLN A 135 12.06 49.49 -28.81
N ILE A 136 13.10 49.77 -28.04
CA ILE A 136 13.01 50.35 -26.69
C ILE A 136 12.69 51.86 -26.74
N VAL A 137 13.16 52.57 -27.77
CA VAL A 137 13.03 54.04 -27.87
C VAL A 137 11.68 54.50 -28.45
N SER A 138 10.89 53.61 -29.05
CA SER A 138 9.72 53.98 -29.87
C SER A 138 8.35 53.89 -29.15
N ALA A 139 8.32 53.68 -27.82
CA ALA A 139 7.11 53.25 -27.11
C ALA A 139 6.40 54.32 -26.26
N THR A 140 5.88 55.39 -26.87
CA THR A 140 4.73 56.13 -26.31
C THR A 140 3.42 55.41 -26.65
N ALA A 141 3.06 54.38 -25.86
CA ALA A 141 1.68 53.91 -25.59
C ALA A 141 1.67 52.49 -24.98
N ILE A 142 1.77 52.38 -23.65
CA ILE A 142 1.36 51.15 -22.93
C ILE A 142 0.52 51.53 -21.70
N HIS A 143 -0.79 51.65 -21.93
CA HIS A 143 -1.79 51.36 -20.90
C HIS A 143 -2.71 50.24 -21.45
N ASN A 144 -3.41 49.51 -20.57
CA ASN A 144 -4.24 48.33 -20.87
C ASN A 144 -3.53 46.97 -21.06
N LYS A 145 -2.88 46.46 -20.00
CA LYS A 145 -3.05 45.03 -19.60
C LYS A 145 -2.88 44.75 -18.10
N LEU A 146 -3.23 45.70 -17.23
CA LEU A 146 -3.44 45.45 -15.80
C LEU A 146 -4.95 45.52 -15.52
N GLY A 147 -5.57 44.35 -15.36
CA GLY A 147 -7.01 44.24 -15.19
C GLY A 147 -7.47 44.62 -13.78
N LEU A 148 -8.12 45.78 -13.66
CA LEU A 148 -9.00 46.15 -12.55
C LEU A 148 -10.34 46.69 -13.11
N PRO A 149 -11.46 46.59 -12.36
CA PRO A 149 -12.80 46.49 -12.95
C PRO A 149 -13.53 47.84 -13.11
N GLY A 150 -14.46 47.93 -14.07
CA GLY A 150 -15.24 49.17 -14.28
C GLY A 150 -16.43 49.12 -15.24
N ILE A 151 -17.53 48.48 -14.83
CA ILE A 151 -18.95 48.83 -15.10
C ILE A 151 -19.49 48.75 -16.57
N PRO A 152 -20.69 48.19 -16.83
CA PRO A 152 -21.18 47.89 -18.19
C PRO A 152 -22.27 48.84 -18.74
N ARG A 153 -22.39 48.96 -20.07
CA ARG A 153 -23.59 49.42 -20.83
C ARG A 153 -23.37 49.33 -22.37
N PRO A 154 -24.42 49.40 -23.22
CA PRO A 154 -25.32 48.29 -23.53
C PRO A 154 -25.35 47.94 -25.04
N ALA A 155 -26.11 46.90 -25.42
CA ALA A 155 -26.33 46.53 -26.83
C ALA A 155 -27.47 47.35 -27.49
N PHE A 156 -27.45 47.46 -28.83
CA PHE A 156 -28.53 47.02 -29.75
C PHE A 156 -28.03 47.05 -31.22
N PRO A 157 -28.67 46.36 -32.20
CA PRO A 157 -28.06 46.01 -33.50
C PRO A 157 -28.79 46.61 -34.74
N GLY A 158 -28.24 46.36 -35.95
CA GLY A 158 -28.95 46.58 -37.22
C GLY A 158 -28.07 46.40 -38.48
N ALA A 159 -28.50 45.55 -39.41
CA ALA A 159 -27.99 45.42 -40.79
C ALA A 159 -28.96 46.16 -41.76
N PRO A 160 -29.01 45.96 -43.11
CA PRO A 160 -28.09 45.32 -44.08
C PRO A 160 -27.89 46.12 -45.44
N GLY A 161 -27.13 45.56 -46.40
CA GLY A 161 -27.15 45.94 -47.85
C GLY A 161 -26.18 47.06 -48.29
N PHE A 162 -25.82 47.24 -49.57
CA PHE A 162 -26.09 46.48 -50.81
C PHE A 162 -25.00 46.76 -51.90
N TRP A 163 -25.00 46.00 -53.00
CA TRP A 163 -23.99 45.88 -54.12
C TRP A 163 -24.10 47.00 -55.22
N PRO A 164 -23.42 47.04 -56.42
CA PRO A 164 -22.71 45.97 -57.19
C PRO A 164 -21.49 46.30 -58.13
N GLY A 165 -20.93 45.26 -58.78
CA GLY A 165 -20.09 45.32 -60.01
C GLY A 165 -18.97 44.24 -60.09
N MET A 166 -19.12 43.10 -60.80
CA MET A 166 -18.75 42.85 -62.23
C MET A 166 -17.23 42.68 -62.51
N ILE A 167 -16.67 41.65 -63.21
CA ILE A 167 -17.15 40.41 -63.85
C ILE A 167 -16.03 39.31 -63.91
N GLN A 168 -16.42 38.02 -63.83
CA GLN A 168 -15.85 36.78 -64.44
C GLN A 168 -14.34 36.62 -64.75
N THR A 169 -13.75 35.57 -64.13
CA THR A 169 -13.40 34.25 -64.73
C THR A 169 -13.08 33.26 -63.59
N GLY A 170 -13.02 31.93 -63.72
CA GLY A 170 -13.38 30.99 -64.81
C GLY A 170 -14.16 29.77 -64.25
N GLN A 171 -14.05 28.55 -64.82
CA GLN A 171 -14.79 27.36 -64.32
C GLN A 171 -14.09 25.97 -64.60
N PRO A 172 -14.66 24.75 -64.38
CA PRO A 172 -13.99 23.72 -63.55
C PRO A 172 -13.89 22.28 -64.15
N GLY A 173 -13.40 21.30 -63.36
CA GLY A 173 -13.54 19.84 -63.56
C GLY A 173 -12.95 19.07 -62.35
N SER A 174 -13.67 18.19 -61.64
CA SER A 174 -13.99 16.77 -61.94
C SER A 174 -12.75 15.84 -61.96
N SER A 175 -12.74 14.59 -61.45
CA SER A 175 -13.60 13.82 -60.52
C SER A 175 -12.86 12.52 -60.11
N GLN A 176 -13.39 11.78 -59.12
CA GLN A 176 -13.15 10.36 -58.78
C GLN A 176 -11.97 9.91 -57.88
N ASP A 177 -12.38 9.07 -56.93
CA ASP A 177 -11.66 8.10 -56.09
C ASP A 177 -10.53 7.28 -56.74
N VAL A 178 -9.49 6.99 -55.94
CA VAL A 178 -8.84 5.66 -55.88
C VAL A 178 -8.41 5.33 -54.43
N LYS A 179 -8.73 4.13 -53.94
CA LYS A 179 -8.26 3.54 -52.65
C LYS A 179 -6.94 2.75 -52.84
N PRO A 180 -6.15 2.53 -51.78
CA PRO A 180 -4.86 1.82 -51.89
C PRO A 180 -5.05 0.35 -52.27
N PHE A 181 -4.15 -0.19 -53.10
CA PHE A 181 -4.14 -1.59 -53.54
C PHE A 181 -2.90 -2.35 -53.02
N VAL A 182 -3.05 -3.68 -52.95
CA VAL A 182 -2.13 -4.65 -52.32
C VAL A 182 -1.94 -5.86 -53.26
N GLN A 183 -0.84 -6.63 -53.10
CA GLN A 183 -0.46 -7.87 -53.84
C GLN A 183 -0.01 -7.63 -55.31
N GLN A 184 0.77 -8.49 -55.99
CA GLN A 184 1.12 -9.93 -55.88
C GLN A 184 2.66 -10.12 -55.99
N ALA A 185 3.37 -11.14 -55.48
CA ALA A 185 3.28 -12.61 -55.57
C ALA A 185 3.61 -13.21 -56.97
N TYR A 186 4.78 -13.87 -57.08
CA TYR A 186 5.24 -14.65 -58.26
C TYR A 186 5.08 -16.17 -58.01
N PRO A 187 4.81 -17.02 -59.04
CA PRO A 187 4.51 -18.44 -58.82
C PRO A 187 5.39 -19.49 -59.59
N ILE A 188 5.30 -20.76 -59.15
CA ILE A 188 5.63 -22.07 -59.83
C ILE A 188 7.15 -22.35 -60.06
N GLN A 189 7.77 -23.41 -59.51
CA GLN A 189 7.56 -24.83 -59.86
C GLN A 189 7.90 -25.89 -58.78
N PRO A 190 7.36 -27.12 -58.90
CA PRO A 190 7.48 -28.19 -57.90
C PRO A 190 8.56 -29.25 -58.23
N ALA A 191 8.94 -30.04 -57.23
CA ALA A 191 9.63 -31.32 -57.38
C ALA A 191 8.85 -32.44 -56.66
N VAL A 192 8.79 -33.62 -57.27
CA VAL A 192 8.05 -34.81 -56.80
C VAL A 192 8.99 -36.01 -56.63
N THR A 193 8.50 -37.06 -55.94
CA THR A 193 9.10 -38.38 -55.58
C THR A 193 9.74 -38.45 -54.19
N ALA A 194 9.64 -39.55 -53.43
CA ALA A 194 8.74 -40.73 -53.42
C ALA A 194 8.87 -41.44 -52.04
N PRO A 195 7.94 -42.32 -51.60
CA PRO A 195 7.87 -42.77 -50.20
C PRO A 195 8.76 -43.98 -49.86
N ILE A 196 9.16 -44.08 -48.58
CA ILE A 196 9.73 -45.29 -47.95
C ILE A 196 8.82 -45.67 -46.75
N PRO A 197 8.43 -46.94 -46.58
CA PRO A 197 7.43 -47.33 -45.57
C PRO A 197 8.06 -47.75 -44.23
N GLY A 198 7.33 -47.52 -43.13
CA GLY A 198 7.48 -48.29 -41.89
C GLY A 198 7.99 -47.55 -40.66
N PHE A 199 7.13 -46.78 -39.99
CA PHE A 199 7.03 -46.82 -38.53
C PHE A 199 5.63 -46.37 -38.05
N GLU A 200 5.15 -46.94 -36.96
CA GLU A 200 3.78 -46.78 -36.46
C GLU A 200 3.52 -45.39 -35.84
N PRO A 201 2.27 -44.89 -35.87
CA PRO A 201 1.91 -43.64 -35.20
C PRO A 201 1.83 -43.85 -33.68
N ALA A 202 2.93 -43.57 -32.98
CA ALA A 202 2.90 -43.45 -31.53
C ALA A 202 1.97 -42.29 -31.13
N SER A 203 0.98 -42.62 -30.30
CA SER A 203 0.00 -41.77 -29.59
C SER A 203 0.30 -40.26 -29.54
N ALA A 204 -0.74 -39.46 -29.82
CA ALA A 204 -0.74 -38.01 -29.55
C ALA A 204 -0.18 -37.73 -28.13
N PRO A 205 0.69 -36.71 -27.97
CA PRO A 205 1.26 -36.40 -26.67
C PRO A 205 0.15 -36.04 -25.69
N ALA A 206 0.01 -36.86 -24.64
CA ALA A 206 -0.78 -36.47 -23.47
C ALA A 206 -0.30 -35.09 -22.98
N PRO A 207 -1.19 -34.21 -22.50
CA PRO A 207 -0.82 -32.86 -22.09
C PRO A 207 0.28 -32.94 -21.03
N SER A 208 1.51 -32.62 -21.44
CA SER A 208 2.69 -32.82 -20.61
C SER A 208 2.62 -31.82 -19.47
N VAL A 209 2.25 -32.31 -18.29
CA VAL A 209 2.18 -31.51 -17.05
C VAL A 209 3.50 -30.72 -16.93
N PRO A 210 3.47 -29.38 -16.79
CA PRO A 210 4.69 -28.60 -16.87
C PRO A 210 5.72 -29.04 -15.83
N ALA A 211 7.00 -29.09 -16.22
CA ALA A 211 8.08 -29.66 -15.42
C ALA A 211 8.34 -28.97 -14.06
N TRP A 212 7.69 -27.83 -13.79
CA TRP A 212 7.74 -27.12 -12.52
C TRP A 212 6.67 -27.56 -11.51
N GLN A 213 5.62 -28.26 -11.95
CA GLN A 213 4.47 -28.58 -11.12
C GLN A 213 4.88 -29.55 -9.98
N GLY A 214 4.66 -29.11 -8.74
CA GLY A 214 5.08 -29.84 -7.53
C GLY A 214 6.52 -29.56 -7.06
N ARG A 215 7.28 -28.68 -7.74
CA ARG A 215 8.61 -28.22 -7.31
C ARG A 215 8.74 -26.70 -7.17
N SER A 216 7.81 -25.92 -7.72
CA SER A 216 7.72 -24.47 -7.54
C SER A 216 6.30 -24.01 -7.23
N ILE A 217 6.14 -22.73 -6.90
CA ILE A 217 4.83 -22.08 -6.82
C ILE A 217 4.29 -21.95 -8.25
N GLY A 218 3.36 -22.83 -8.64
CA GLY A 218 2.79 -22.81 -9.98
C GLY A 218 1.74 -23.89 -10.22
N THR A 219 0.92 -23.65 -11.23
CA THR A 219 -0.11 -24.54 -11.76
C THR A 219 0.28 -25.06 -13.14
N THR A 220 -0.63 -25.77 -13.80
CA THR A 220 -0.49 -26.20 -15.21
C THR A 220 -0.37 -25.02 -16.19
N LYS A 221 -0.91 -23.84 -15.84
CA LYS A 221 -0.98 -22.68 -16.75
C LYS A 221 -0.03 -21.55 -16.40
N LEU A 222 0.33 -21.38 -15.12
CA LEU A 222 1.16 -20.26 -14.69
C LEU A 222 2.11 -20.67 -13.55
N ARG A 223 3.38 -20.27 -13.64
CA ARG A 223 4.33 -20.34 -12.51
C ARG A 223 4.75 -18.96 -12.05
N LEU A 224 4.95 -18.80 -10.74
CA LEU A 224 5.69 -17.70 -10.15
C LEU A 224 7.18 -18.00 -10.27
N VAL A 225 7.96 -17.03 -10.75
CA VAL A 225 9.43 -17.11 -10.92
C VAL A 225 10.12 -16.24 -9.88
N GLU A 226 9.63 -15.01 -9.69
CA GLU A 226 10.14 -14.08 -8.67
C GLU A 226 8.96 -13.43 -7.94
N PHE A 227 9.08 -13.29 -6.62
CA PHE A 227 8.30 -12.34 -5.83
C PHE A 227 9.22 -11.72 -4.79
N SER A 228 9.48 -10.42 -4.91
CA SER A 228 10.38 -9.68 -4.03
C SER A 228 9.71 -8.39 -3.54
N ALA A 229 9.76 -8.16 -2.24
CA ALA A 229 9.31 -6.92 -1.61
C ALA A 229 10.52 -6.25 -0.96
N PHE A 230 10.80 -5.00 -1.32
CA PHE A 230 12.06 -4.35 -0.99
C PHE A 230 11.89 -2.88 -0.62
N LEU A 231 12.88 -2.39 0.13
CA LEU A 231 13.09 -0.98 0.42
C LEU A 231 14.39 -0.56 -0.24
N GLU A 232 14.33 0.47 -1.08
CA GLU A 232 15.50 1.06 -1.69
C GLU A 232 15.65 2.51 -1.20
N GLN A 233 16.74 2.79 -0.50
CA GLN A 233 17.10 4.16 -0.14
C GLN A 233 17.79 4.81 -1.35
N GLN A 234 17.29 5.98 -1.77
CA GLN A 234 17.92 6.80 -2.79
C GLN A 234 19.26 7.33 -2.25
N ARG A 235 20.35 6.61 -2.54
CA ARG A 235 21.71 7.13 -2.36
C ARG A 235 22.06 7.97 -3.58
N ASP A 236 22.39 9.24 -3.35
CA ASP A 236 23.06 10.04 -4.38
C ASP A 236 24.45 9.43 -4.66
N PRO A 237 24.87 9.26 -5.93
CA PRO A 237 26.16 8.67 -6.24
C PRO A 237 27.37 9.45 -5.70
N ASP A 238 27.21 10.75 -5.45
CA ASP A 238 28.31 11.68 -5.15
C ASP A 238 28.51 12.01 -3.65
N SER A 239 27.73 11.44 -2.72
CA SER A 239 27.87 11.69 -1.28
C SER A 239 28.45 10.51 -0.50
N ALA A 240 29.78 10.34 -0.60
CA ALA A 240 30.55 9.43 0.23
C ALA A 240 30.78 9.98 1.65
N ASP A 241 29.70 10.24 2.40
CA ASP A 241 29.78 10.69 3.80
C ASP A 241 29.55 9.54 4.80
N LEU A 242 30.60 9.25 5.58
CA LEU A 242 30.71 8.14 6.53
C LEU A 242 29.94 8.37 7.86
N ASN A 243 28.69 8.81 7.79
CA ASN A 243 27.88 9.04 8.99
C ASN A 243 26.39 8.67 8.81
N CYS A 244 26.13 7.44 8.37
CA CYS A 244 24.79 6.87 8.26
C CYS A 244 24.20 6.49 9.64
N ASN A 245 23.98 7.48 10.50
CA ASN A 245 23.08 7.31 11.63
C ASN A 245 21.65 7.21 11.09
N ILE A 246 21.04 6.03 11.18
CA ILE A 246 19.76 5.69 10.51
C ILE A 246 18.61 6.39 11.24
N GLN A 247 18.36 7.65 10.89
CA GLN A 247 17.23 8.43 11.37
C GLN A 247 16.54 9.12 10.17
N ASP A 248 15.22 8.88 10.07
CA ASP A 248 14.30 9.18 8.96
C ASP A 248 14.55 8.45 7.62
N ASP A 249 13.65 7.50 7.31
CA ASP A 249 13.39 6.89 5.98
C ASP A 249 12.79 7.93 4.98
N ALA A 250 13.16 9.21 5.09
CA ALA A 250 12.59 10.34 4.35
C ALA A 250 13.08 10.38 2.89
N GLY A 251 12.44 9.57 2.04
CA GLY A 251 12.76 9.47 0.61
C GLY A 251 12.97 8.03 0.12
N ALA A 252 12.84 7.03 0.99
CA ALA A 252 13.05 5.64 0.61
C ALA A 252 11.87 5.06 -0.20
N PHE A 253 12.18 4.30 -1.24
CA PHE A 253 11.21 3.69 -2.15
C PHE A 253 10.81 2.28 -1.66
N TYR A 254 9.53 2.08 -1.38
CA TYR A 254 8.94 0.79 -1.03
C TYR A 254 8.32 0.14 -2.27
N GLY A 255 8.92 -0.95 -2.74
CA GLY A 255 8.56 -1.62 -3.99
C GLY A 255 8.23 -3.10 -3.84
N VAL A 256 7.44 -3.60 -4.78
CA VAL A 256 7.23 -5.04 -5.03
C VAL A 256 7.58 -5.32 -6.49
N THR A 257 8.39 -6.35 -6.74
CA THR A 257 8.60 -6.93 -8.06
C THR A 257 8.01 -8.33 -8.08
N SER A 258 7.33 -8.70 -9.17
CA SER A 258 6.91 -10.09 -9.39
C SER A 258 7.01 -10.49 -10.86
N GLN A 259 7.48 -11.71 -11.08
CA GLN A 259 7.64 -12.31 -12.40
C GLN A 259 6.88 -13.64 -12.46
N TYR A 260 6.11 -13.83 -13.54
CA TYR A 260 5.38 -15.06 -13.83
C TYR A 260 5.72 -15.57 -15.23
N GLU A 261 5.51 -16.87 -15.45
CA GLU A 261 5.66 -17.50 -16.75
C GLU A 261 4.52 -18.46 -17.09
N SER A 262 4.15 -18.52 -18.36
CA SER A 262 3.18 -19.44 -18.95
C SER A 262 3.69 -20.09 -20.24
N SER A 263 3.07 -21.21 -20.62
CA SER A 263 3.14 -21.81 -21.96
C SER A 263 2.14 -21.20 -22.95
N GLU A 264 1.12 -20.48 -22.47
CA GLU A 264 0.01 -19.95 -23.26
C GLU A 264 0.06 -18.41 -23.30
N ASN A 265 -0.32 -17.82 -24.42
CA ASN A 265 -0.46 -16.36 -24.51
C ASN A 265 -1.82 -15.94 -23.94
N MET A 266 -1.80 -15.27 -22.79
CA MET A 266 -2.99 -14.73 -22.15
C MET A 266 -2.72 -13.36 -21.52
N THR A 267 -3.74 -12.53 -21.34
CA THR A 267 -3.64 -11.33 -20.50
C THR A 267 -3.94 -11.70 -19.06
N VAL A 268 -3.08 -11.33 -18.11
CA VAL A 268 -3.24 -11.69 -16.70
C VAL A 268 -3.59 -10.48 -15.84
N THR A 269 -4.45 -10.68 -14.85
CA THR A 269 -4.80 -9.71 -13.83
C THR A 269 -4.27 -10.19 -12.49
N CYS A 270 -3.30 -9.48 -11.94
CA CYS A 270 -2.71 -9.74 -10.63
C CYS A 270 -3.40 -8.87 -9.58
N SER A 271 -4.15 -9.50 -8.68
CA SER A 271 -4.76 -8.86 -7.52
C SER A 271 -3.92 -9.14 -6.26
N THR A 272 -3.43 -8.08 -5.62
CA THR A 272 -2.76 -8.11 -4.33
C THR A 272 -3.72 -7.56 -3.27
N LYS A 273 -4.35 -8.45 -2.50
CA LYS A 273 -5.30 -8.11 -1.42
C LYS A 273 -4.59 -8.16 -0.08
N VAL A 274 -4.61 -7.05 0.66
CA VAL A 274 -4.09 -6.99 2.03
C VAL A 274 -5.25 -7.16 2.99
N CYS A 275 -5.14 -8.12 3.90
CA CYS A 275 -6.19 -8.53 4.82
C CYS A 275 -5.77 -8.32 6.28
N SER A 276 -6.70 -7.84 7.10
CA SER A 276 -6.56 -7.71 8.54
C SER A 276 -7.74 -8.37 9.25
N PHE A 277 -7.48 -9.23 10.24
CA PHE A 277 -8.50 -10.05 10.92
C PHE A 277 -9.43 -10.80 9.93
N GLY A 278 -8.83 -11.34 8.86
CA GLY A 278 -9.55 -12.07 7.80
C GLY A 278 -10.38 -11.20 6.85
N LYS A 279 -10.33 -9.87 6.95
CA LYS A 279 -11.07 -8.94 6.08
C LYS A 279 -10.13 -8.18 5.16
N GLN A 280 -10.47 -8.09 3.88
CA GLN A 280 -9.77 -7.24 2.92
C GLN A 280 -9.84 -5.77 3.35
N VAL A 281 -8.68 -5.12 3.49
CA VAL A 281 -8.53 -3.70 3.87
C VAL A 281 -8.22 -2.85 2.64
N VAL A 282 -7.33 -3.33 1.78
CA VAL A 282 -6.95 -2.69 0.51
C VAL A 282 -6.66 -3.77 -0.52
N GLU A 283 -6.89 -3.45 -1.78
CA GLU A 283 -6.57 -4.30 -2.93
C GLU A 283 -5.90 -3.44 -4.00
N LYS A 284 -4.82 -3.96 -4.56
CA LYS A 284 -4.16 -3.40 -5.74
C LYS A 284 -4.35 -4.39 -6.89
N VAL A 285 -4.83 -3.92 -8.02
CA VAL A 285 -5.06 -4.74 -9.22
C VAL A 285 -4.17 -4.20 -10.34
N GLU A 286 -3.36 -5.08 -10.91
CA GLU A 286 -2.40 -4.77 -11.97
C GLU A 286 -2.64 -5.74 -13.13
N THR A 287 -2.77 -5.21 -14.35
CA THR A 287 -3.00 -6.02 -15.56
C THR A 287 -1.73 -6.06 -16.39
N GLU A 288 -1.23 -7.26 -16.63
CA GLU A 288 0.00 -7.49 -17.39
C GLU A 288 -0.25 -8.28 -18.66
N TYR A 289 0.56 -7.96 -19.66
CA TYR A 289 0.52 -8.57 -20.99
C TYR A 289 1.72 -9.47 -21.20
N ALA A 290 1.50 -10.58 -21.90
CA ALA A 290 2.52 -11.57 -22.17
C ALA A 290 3.65 -11.00 -23.04
N ARG A 291 4.90 -11.29 -22.67
CA ARG A 291 6.09 -11.07 -23.51
C ARG A 291 6.69 -12.40 -23.88
N PHE A 292 6.88 -12.69 -25.17
CA PHE A 292 7.43 -13.97 -25.60
C PHE A 292 8.96 -13.95 -25.51
N GLU A 293 9.53 -14.74 -24.62
CA GLU A 293 10.96 -14.83 -24.34
C GLU A 293 11.35 -16.29 -24.13
N ASN A 294 12.44 -16.76 -24.75
CA ASN A 294 12.99 -18.11 -24.57
C ASN A 294 11.97 -19.27 -24.70
N GLY A 295 10.99 -19.12 -25.60
CA GLY A 295 9.94 -20.13 -25.82
C GLY A 295 8.81 -20.12 -24.78
N ARG A 296 8.70 -19.08 -23.94
CA ARG A 296 7.67 -18.93 -22.90
C ARG A 296 7.05 -17.53 -22.94
N PHE A 297 5.86 -17.40 -22.37
CA PHE A 297 5.21 -16.13 -22.14
C PHE A 297 5.52 -15.63 -20.73
N VAL A 298 6.22 -14.51 -20.64
CA VAL A 298 6.71 -13.91 -19.40
C VAL A 298 5.89 -12.67 -19.05
N TYR A 299 5.58 -12.52 -17.76
CA TYR A 299 4.86 -11.38 -17.19
C TYR A 299 5.74 -10.75 -16.12
N ARG A 300 5.90 -9.42 -16.13
CA ARG A 300 6.80 -8.71 -15.20
C ARG A 300 6.16 -7.44 -14.65
N ILE A 301 5.77 -7.50 -13.39
CA ILE A 301 5.42 -6.32 -12.59
C ILE A 301 6.70 -5.86 -11.91
N ASN A 302 7.39 -4.87 -12.48
CA ASN A 302 8.69 -4.40 -11.99
C ASN A 302 8.55 -3.15 -11.12
N ARG A 303 9.16 -3.16 -9.93
CA ARG A 303 9.24 -1.99 -9.03
C ARG A 303 7.88 -1.32 -8.80
N SER A 304 6.85 -2.13 -8.59
CA SER A 304 5.50 -1.65 -8.36
C SER A 304 5.40 -1.01 -6.96
N PRO A 305 4.99 0.27 -6.83
CA PRO A 305 5.03 0.96 -5.55
C PRO A 305 4.01 0.37 -4.56
N MET A 306 4.45 0.16 -3.32
CA MET A 306 3.56 -0.21 -2.22
C MET A 306 2.54 0.92 -1.95
N CYS A 307 1.33 0.56 -1.54
CA CYS A 307 0.33 1.56 -1.15
C CYS A 307 0.68 2.19 0.21
N GLU A 308 0.18 3.41 0.45
CA GLU A 308 0.45 4.17 1.68
C GLU A 308 0.09 3.39 2.95
N TYR A 309 -0.93 2.53 2.91
CA TYR A 309 -1.29 1.64 4.01
C TYR A 309 -0.16 0.66 4.36
N MET A 310 0.45 0.02 3.36
CA MET A 310 1.55 -0.93 3.56
C MET A 310 2.80 -0.25 4.10
N ILE A 311 3.14 0.93 3.57
CA ILE A 311 4.29 1.73 4.04
C ILE A 311 4.07 2.12 5.51
N ASN A 312 2.91 2.72 5.83
CA ASN A 312 2.56 3.08 7.21
C ASN A 312 2.50 1.87 8.16
N PHE A 313 2.10 0.69 7.67
CA PHE A 313 2.11 -0.55 8.43
C PHE A 313 3.54 -0.99 8.76
N ILE A 314 4.43 -1.05 7.77
CA ILE A 314 5.85 -1.40 7.95
C ILE A 314 6.53 -0.41 8.91
N HIS A 315 6.32 0.89 8.74
CA HIS A 315 6.84 1.91 9.66
C HIS A 315 6.37 1.65 11.10
N LYS A 316 5.07 1.45 11.34
CA LYS A 316 4.54 1.19 12.68
C LYS A 316 5.04 -0.12 13.28
N LEU A 317 5.22 -1.16 12.46
CA LEU A 317 5.74 -2.44 12.88
C LEU A 317 7.22 -2.33 13.32
N LYS A 318 8.06 -1.63 12.52
CA LYS A 318 9.48 -1.35 12.83
C LYS A 318 9.67 -0.58 14.16
N HIS A 319 8.68 0.20 14.59
CA HIS A 319 8.74 1.00 15.83
C HIS A 319 8.20 0.27 17.08
N LEU A 320 7.76 -0.99 16.97
CA LEU A 320 7.41 -1.76 18.16
C LEU A 320 8.70 -2.17 18.91
N PRO A 321 8.71 -2.07 20.26
CA PRO A 321 9.95 -2.25 21.04
C PRO A 321 10.45 -3.71 21.04
N GLU A 322 9.58 -4.68 20.80
CA GLU A 322 9.88 -6.10 20.99
C GLU A 322 9.32 -6.97 19.84
N LYS A 323 10.09 -7.97 19.41
CA LYS A 323 9.72 -8.85 18.28
C LYS A 323 8.39 -9.58 18.50
N TYR A 324 8.08 -9.99 19.74
CA TYR A 324 6.80 -10.67 20.00
C TYR A 324 5.60 -9.76 19.73
N MET A 325 5.71 -8.45 20.00
CA MET A 325 4.64 -7.50 19.68
C MET A 325 4.44 -7.37 18.17
N MET A 326 5.53 -7.43 17.39
CA MET A 326 5.47 -7.46 15.93
C MET A 326 4.75 -8.73 15.45
N ASN A 327 5.14 -9.90 15.97
CA ASN A 327 4.53 -11.17 15.60
C ASN A 327 3.03 -11.24 15.98
N SER A 328 2.62 -10.75 17.15
CA SER A 328 1.20 -10.67 17.53
C SER A 328 0.37 -9.70 16.66
N VAL A 329 1.00 -8.71 16.02
CA VAL A 329 0.35 -7.89 14.97
C VAL A 329 0.27 -8.66 13.65
N LEU A 330 1.32 -9.41 13.29
CA LEU A 330 1.39 -10.20 12.07
C LEU A 330 0.46 -11.43 12.06
N GLU A 331 0.14 -12.02 13.22
CA GLU A 331 -0.84 -13.13 13.37
C GLU A 331 -2.18 -12.84 12.66
N ASN A 332 -2.60 -11.58 12.64
CA ASN A 332 -3.87 -11.15 12.07
C ASN A 332 -3.70 -10.35 10.76
N PHE A 333 -2.51 -10.39 10.16
CA PHE A 333 -2.16 -9.69 8.92
C PHE A 333 -1.75 -10.71 7.86
N THR A 334 -2.46 -10.73 6.74
CA THR A 334 -2.18 -11.64 5.62
C THR A 334 -2.28 -10.93 4.29
N ILE A 335 -1.55 -11.41 3.28
CA ILE A 335 -1.65 -10.94 1.91
C ILE A 335 -2.12 -12.09 1.04
N LEU A 336 -3.17 -11.87 0.26
CA LEU A 336 -3.69 -12.84 -0.71
C LEU A 336 -3.38 -12.33 -2.11
N LEU A 337 -2.52 -13.04 -2.83
CA LEU A 337 -2.25 -12.82 -4.24
C LEU A 337 -3.16 -13.74 -5.07
N VAL A 338 -3.94 -13.16 -5.98
CA VAL A 338 -4.77 -13.90 -6.92
C VAL A 338 -4.43 -13.44 -8.32
N VAL A 339 -3.93 -14.36 -9.15
CA VAL A 339 -3.69 -14.11 -10.58
C VAL A 339 -4.80 -14.77 -11.38
N THR A 340 -5.55 -13.99 -12.14
CA THR A 340 -6.61 -14.48 -13.02
C THR A 340 -6.29 -14.21 -14.49
N ASN A 341 -6.81 -15.04 -15.38
CA ASN A 341 -6.89 -14.72 -16.79
C ASN A 341 -7.96 -13.63 -16.97
N ARG A 342 -7.60 -12.52 -17.63
CA ARG A 342 -8.48 -11.36 -17.79
C ARG A 342 -9.72 -11.67 -18.62
N ASP A 343 -9.58 -12.53 -19.63
CA ASP A 343 -10.60 -12.76 -20.64
C ASP A 343 -11.55 -13.89 -20.20
N THR A 344 -11.03 -14.94 -19.57
CA THR A 344 -11.83 -16.09 -19.09
C THR A 344 -12.26 -15.99 -17.62
N GLN A 345 -11.69 -15.07 -16.85
CA GLN A 345 -11.84 -14.95 -15.39
C GLN A 345 -11.37 -16.19 -14.60
N GLU A 346 -10.68 -17.13 -15.24
CA GLU A 346 -10.10 -18.32 -14.61
C GLU A 346 -8.99 -17.93 -13.61
N THR A 347 -8.99 -18.53 -12.42
CA THR A 347 -7.89 -18.35 -11.45
C THR A 347 -6.70 -19.21 -11.84
N LEU A 348 -5.61 -18.57 -12.23
CA LEU A 348 -4.37 -19.20 -12.70
C LEU A 348 -3.43 -19.56 -11.55
N LEU A 349 -3.39 -18.72 -10.51
CA LEU A 349 -2.58 -18.91 -9.31
C LEU A 349 -3.25 -18.19 -8.14
N CYS A 350 -3.22 -18.79 -6.95
CA CYS A 350 -3.64 -18.19 -5.70
C CYS A 350 -2.60 -18.49 -4.63
N MET A 351 -2.08 -17.45 -3.97
CA MET A 351 -1.07 -17.58 -2.92
C MET A 351 -1.45 -16.74 -1.70
N ALA A 352 -1.63 -17.39 -0.56
CA ALA A 352 -1.80 -16.74 0.73
C ALA A 352 -0.45 -16.62 1.45
N CYS A 353 -0.07 -15.40 1.81
CA CYS A 353 1.13 -15.08 2.56
C CYS A 353 0.77 -14.79 4.02
N VAL A 354 1.42 -15.52 4.92
CA VAL A 354 1.45 -15.29 6.37
C VAL A 354 2.87 -14.87 6.75
N PHE A 355 3.02 -14.11 7.84
CA PHE A 355 4.27 -13.40 8.13
C PHE A 355 4.71 -13.59 9.58
N GLU A 356 6.02 -13.64 9.77
CA GLU A 356 6.70 -13.58 11.08
C GLU A 356 7.98 -12.75 10.92
N VAL A 357 8.43 -12.06 11.98
CA VAL A 357 9.71 -11.36 11.98
C VAL A 357 10.85 -12.37 12.17
N SER A 358 11.83 -12.34 11.26
CA SER A 358 13.00 -13.24 11.30
C SER A 358 13.74 -13.16 12.65
N ASN A 359 14.01 -14.32 13.25
CA ASN A 359 14.86 -14.44 14.42
C ASN A 359 16.35 -14.54 14.05
N SER A 360 16.68 -14.77 12.77
CA SER A 360 18.05 -14.90 12.31
C SER A 360 18.64 -13.56 11.86
N GLU A 361 19.96 -13.40 12.04
CA GLU A 361 20.76 -12.33 11.41
C GLU A 361 20.92 -12.54 9.89
N HIS A 362 20.60 -13.75 9.40
CA HIS A 362 20.87 -14.23 8.04
C HIS A 362 19.77 -13.86 7.03
N GLY A 363 19.02 -12.79 7.29
CA GLY A 363 18.03 -12.23 6.37
C GLY A 363 16.63 -12.86 6.44
N ALA A 364 15.90 -12.73 5.33
CA ALA A 364 14.52 -13.20 5.20
C ALA A 364 14.46 -14.68 4.75
N GLN A 365 13.58 -15.45 5.36
CA GLN A 365 13.33 -16.86 5.04
C GLN A 365 11.85 -17.08 4.73
N HIS A 366 11.52 -18.14 4.00
CA HIS A 366 10.15 -18.49 3.65
C HIS A 366 9.96 -20.01 3.55
N HIS A 367 8.74 -20.46 3.79
CA HIS A 367 8.32 -21.85 3.62
C HIS A 367 7.08 -21.89 2.73
N ILE A 368 6.98 -22.89 1.85
CA ILE A 368 5.94 -22.99 0.82
C ILE A 368 5.10 -24.24 1.10
N TYR A 369 3.78 -24.05 1.22
CA TYR A 369 2.83 -25.11 1.49
C TYR A 369 1.76 -25.15 0.40
N ARG A 370 1.40 -26.36 -0.06
CA ARG A 370 0.26 -26.55 -0.96
C ARG A 370 -1.01 -26.61 -0.14
N LEU A 371 -1.91 -25.65 -0.35
CA LEU A 371 -3.24 -25.66 0.24
C LEU A 371 -4.03 -26.89 -0.28
N VAL A 372 -4.55 -27.67 0.66
CA VAL A 372 -5.53 -28.74 0.44
C VAL A 372 -6.76 -28.45 1.28
N LYS A 373 -7.91 -28.94 0.84
CA LYS A 373 -9.14 -28.91 1.62
C LYS A 373 -9.48 -30.35 1.99
N ASP A 374 -9.42 -30.63 3.28
CA ASP A 374 -9.91 -31.89 3.88
C ASP A 374 -11.45 -31.92 3.93
#